data_AF-A0A173VGW6-F1
#
_entry.id   AF-A0A173VGW6-F1
#
_cell.length_a   1.000
_cell.length_b   1.000
_cell.length_c   1.000
_cell.angle_alpha   90.00
_cell.angle_beta   90.00
_cell.angle_gamma   90.00
#
_symmetry.space_group_name_H-M   'P 1'
#
loop_
_entity.id
_entity.type
_entity.pdbx_description
1 polymer ?
#
loop_
_entity_poly.entity_id
_entity_poly.type
_entity_poly.pdbx_seq_one_letter_code
_entity_poly.pdbx_strand_id
1 'polypeptide(L)'
;MGISQIVRDERELKKLLRSSTGLKVFEAMLIGSYNGFISLSDEAILDKAHITFYRGSWDCINGGIYKICIYTPSIGNRANVPYIQSIVRKITNALDIRFGKDRWNECNQSLLERWRPLSRFSFYLQLPNFRDIITGTSRPPKCNRF
;
A
#
# COMPACT_ATOMS: atom_id res chain seq x y z
N MET A 1 19.65 13.39 -13.02
CA MET A 1 19.84 12.26 -12.08
C MET A 1 18.63 11.35 -12.20
N GLY A 2 18.82 10.04 -12.43
CA GLY A 2 17.70 9.11 -12.57
C GLY A 2 16.92 8.98 -11.26
N ILE A 3 15.59 8.86 -11.33
CA ILE A 3 14.74 8.59 -10.16
C ILE A 3 15.18 7.25 -9.56
N SER A 4 15.39 7.20 -8.24
CA SER A 4 15.72 5.94 -7.57
C SER A 4 14.58 4.94 -7.73
N GLN A 5 14.90 3.65 -7.91
CA GLN A 5 13.89 2.60 -8.10
C GLN A 5 12.84 2.61 -6.96
N ILE A 6 13.27 2.94 -5.75
CA ILE A 6 12.42 3.11 -4.57
C ILE A 6 11.30 4.14 -4.82
N VAL A 7 11.68 5.37 -5.19
CA VAL A 7 10.72 6.47 -5.43
C VAL A 7 9.80 6.15 -6.60
N ARG A 8 10.32 5.40 -7.58
CA ARG A 8 9.53 4.90 -8.70
C ARG A 8 8.48 3.90 -8.23
N ASP A 9 8.86 2.91 -7.43
CA ASP A 9 7.95 1.89 -6.91
C ASP A 9 6.86 2.50 -6.03
N GLU A 10 7.20 3.46 -5.16
CA GLU A 10 6.22 4.18 -4.33
C GLU A 10 5.21 4.95 -5.19
N ARG A 11 5.67 5.61 -6.26
CA ARG A 11 4.80 6.31 -7.20
C ARG A 11 3.87 5.36 -7.95
N GLU A 12 4.38 4.23 -8.41
CA GLU A 12 3.59 3.23 -9.12
C GLU A 12 2.58 2.54 -8.20
N LEU A 13 2.95 2.25 -6.96
CA LEU A 13 2.02 1.75 -5.94
C LEU A 13 0.91 2.76 -5.67
N LYS A 14 1.25 4.04 -5.46
CA LYS A 14 0.27 5.12 -5.25
C LYS A 14 -0.70 5.23 -6.43
N LYS A 15 -0.21 5.16 -7.67
CA LYS A 15 -1.04 5.15 -8.88
C LYS A 15 -1.96 3.95 -8.92
N LEU A 16 -1.43 2.73 -8.68
CA LEU A 16 -2.19 1.49 -8.71
C LEU A 16 -3.33 1.51 -7.69
N LEU A 17 -3.07 1.95 -6.46
CA LEU A 17 -4.07 2.06 -5.40
C LEU A 17 -5.16 3.08 -5.78
N ARG A 18 -4.77 4.23 -6.34
CA ARG A 18 -5.72 5.28 -6.76
C ARG A 18 -6.58 4.83 -7.93
N SER A 19 -6.00 4.23 -8.96
CA SER A 19 -6.73 3.80 -10.16
C SER A 19 -7.63 2.60 -9.91
N SER A 20 -7.24 1.68 -9.02
CA SER A 20 -8.04 0.49 -8.70
C SER A 20 -9.23 0.80 -7.79
N THR A 21 -9.09 1.75 -6.86
CA THR A 21 -10.11 2.01 -5.83
C THR A 21 -10.94 3.26 -6.09
N GLY A 22 -10.41 4.23 -6.85
CA GLY A 22 -11.00 5.57 -6.99
C GLY A 22 -10.81 6.47 -5.76
N LEU A 23 -10.15 5.98 -4.70
CA LEU A 23 -9.91 6.74 -3.47
C LEU A 23 -8.68 7.63 -3.60
N LYS A 24 -8.67 8.71 -2.81
CA LYS A 24 -7.43 9.47 -2.61
C LYS A 24 -6.43 8.60 -1.84
N VAL A 25 -5.17 8.68 -2.26
CA VAL A 25 -4.07 7.89 -1.70
C VAL A 25 -3.00 8.85 -1.20
N PHE A 26 -2.66 8.75 0.08
CA PHE A 26 -1.65 9.58 0.71
C PHE A 26 -0.46 8.73 1.15
N GLU A 27 0.72 9.31 1.05
CA GLU A 27 1.94 8.71 1.58
C GLU A 27 2.04 9.11 3.05
N ALA A 28 2.15 8.14 3.96
CA ALA A 28 2.28 8.38 5.38
C ALA A 28 3.76 8.40 5.78
N MET A 29 4.15 9.31 6.67
CA MET A 29 5.48 9.31 7.29
C MET A 29 5.46 8.58 8.64
N LEU A 30 6.56 7.90 8.96
CA LEU A 30 6.80 7.32 10.28
C LEU A 30 7.15 8.45 11.25
N ILE A 31 6.33 8.63 12.29
CA ILE A 31 6.63 9.55 13.40
C ILE A 31 6.55 8.72 14.68
N GLY A 32 7.72 8.38 15.25
CA GLY A 32 7.94 8.06 16.67
C GLY A 32 7.19 6.85 17.29
N SER A 33 7.90 6.05 18.09
CA SER A 33 7.48 4.74 18.60
C SER A 33 6.34 4.75 19.64
N TYR A 34 5.15 4.34 19.23
CA TYR A 34 4.28 3.30 19.84
C TYR A 34 3.04 3.24 18.93
N ASN A 35 2.93 2.23 18.06
CA ASN A 35 1.95 2.21 16.95
C ASN A 35 2.10 3.35 15.89
N GLY A 36 3.27 3.99 15.84
CA GLY A 36 3.52 5.33 15.29
C GLY A 36 3.54 5.48 13.77
N PHE A 37 2.37 5.55 13.15
CA PHE A 37 2.20 6.17 11.83
C PHE A 37 1.08 7.19 11.91
N ILE A 38 1.40 8.45 12.18
CA ILE A 38 0.49 9.58 11.94
C ILE A 38 1.33 10.82 11.62
N SER A 39 1.64 11.03 10.34
CA SER A 39 1.21 12.30 9.74
C SER A 39 0.33 11.93 8.56
N LEU A 40 -0.97 11.72 8.84
CA LEU A 40 -1.96 12.00 7.80
C LEU A 40 -1.76 13.48 7.47
N SER A 41 -1.64 13.85 6.18
CA SER A 41 -1.76 15.26 5.83
C SER A 41 -3.12 15.75 6.34
N ASP A 42 -3.24 17.02 6.73
CA ASP A 42 -4.53 17.59 7.16
C ASP A 42 -5.64 17.32 6.12
N GLU A 43 -5.26 17.24 4.85
CA GLU A 43 -6.12 16.84 3.72
C GLU A 43 -6.74 15.44 3.88
N ALA A 44 -6.01 14.46 4.39
CA ALA A 44 -6.51 13.11 4.62
C ALA A 44 -7.52 13.06 5.79
N ILE A 45 -7.35 13.92 6.81
CA ILE A 45 -8.28 14.04 7.94
C ILE A 45 -9.65 14.59 7.48
N LEU A 46 -9.66 15.43 6.45
CA LEU A 46 -10.88 16.01 5.89
C LEU A 46 -11.66 15.05 4.97
N ASP A 47 -11.02 14.02 4.40
CA ASP A 47 -11.66 13.07 3.49
C ASP A 47 -12.26 11.86 4.22
N LYS A 48 -13.58 11.69 4.03
CA LYS A 48 -14.40 10.62 4.64
C LYS A 48 -13.90 9.20 4.34
N ALA A 49 -13.37 8.94 3.14
CA ALA A 49 -12.78 7.66 2.77
C ALA A 49 -11.48 7.86 1.97
N HIS A 50 -10.38 7.26 2.42
CA HIS A 50 -9.08 7.41 1.79
C HIS A 50 -8.16 6.24 2.12
N ILE A 51 -7.06 6.12 1.38
CA ILE A 51 -6.01 5.14 1.63
C ILE A 51 -4.75 5.88 2.02
N THR A 52 -4.03 5.36 3.01
CA THR A 52 -2.63 5.72 3.20
C THR A 52 -1.73 4.53 3.02
N PHE A 53 -0.50 4.77 2.56
CA PHE A 53 0.52 3.75 2.51
C PHE A 53 1.83 4.25 3.10
N TYR A 54 2.59 3.32 3.66
CA TYR A 54 3.92 3.56 4.19
C TYR A 54 4.87 2.47 3.68
N ARG A 55 6.07 2.87 3.24
CA ARG A 55 7.13 1.95 2.87
C ARG A 55 7.91 1.52 4.12
N GLY A 56 7.90 0.22 4.40
CA GLY A 56 8.79 -0.41 5.37
C GLY A 56 10.16 -0.73 4.76
N SER A 57 10.64 -1.96 4.94
CA SER A 57 11.88 -2.41 4.31
C SER A 57 11.74 -2.47 2.78
N TRP A 58 12.81 -2.15 2.05
CA TRP A 58 12.86 -2.26 0.60
C TRP A 58 14.22 -2.79 0.16
N ASP A 59 14.21 -3.67 -0.83
CA ASP A 59 15.38 -4.27 -1.46
C ASP A 59 15.28 -4.20 -2.99
N CYS A 60 16.41 -3.90 -3.64
CA CYS A 60 16.50 -3.72 -5.08
C CYS A 60 16.31 -5.03 -5.86
N ILE A 61 16.38 -6.18 -5.21
CA ILE A 61 16.13 -7.49 -5.82
C ILE A 61 14.70 -7.94 -5.53
N ASN A 62 14.32 -7.96 -4.25
CA ASN A 62 13.06 -8.56 -3.76
C ASN A 62 11.87 -7.59 -3.67
N GLY A 63 12.10 -6.30 -3.90
CA GLY A 63 11.08 -5.26 -3.86
C GLY A 63 10.83 -4.72 -2.45
N GLY A 64 9.62 -4.20 -2.22
CA GLY A 64 9.28 -3.44 -1.02
C GLY A 64 8.23 -4.09 -0.14
N ILE A 65 8.36 -3.90 1.16
CA ILE A 65 7.29 -4.08 2.14
C ILE A 65 6.55 -2.76 2.28
N TYR A 66 5.23 -2.81 2.16
CA TYR A 66 4.35 -1.67 2.29
C TYR A 66 3.26 -1.97 3.31
N LYS A 67 2.98 -1.01 4.18
CA LYS A 67 1.78 -1.02 5.02
C LYS A 67 0.70 -0.20 4.32
N ILE A 68 -0.44 -0.79 4.05
CA ILE A 68 -1.61 -0.11 3.51
C ILE A 68 -2.62 0.09 4.63
N CYS A 69 -3.17 1.29 4.76
CA CYS A 69 -4.26 1.61 5.68
C CYS A 69 -5.45 2.14 4.87
N ILE A 70 -6.63 1.58 5.09
CA ILE A 70 -7.89 2.00 4.50
C ILE A 70 -8.73 2.67 5.59
N TYR A 71 -9.07 3.93 5.36
CA TYR A 71 -9.95 4.72 6.22
C TYR A 71 -11.30 4.81 5.54
N THR A 72 -12.35 4.44 6.28
CA THR A 72 -13.73 4.50 5.77
C THR A 72 -14.66 5.09 6.83
N PRO A 73 -15.77 5.74 6.43
CA PRO A 73 -16.79 6.15 7.37
C PRO A 73 -17.37 4.92 8.05
N SER A 74 -17.59 5.03 9.36
CA SER A 74 -18.34 4.02 10.09
C SER A 74 -19.83 4.09 9.72
N ILE A 75 -20.50 2.94 9.69
CA ILE A 75 -21.96 2.88 9.66
C ILE A 75 -22.40 2.80 11.13
N GLY A 76 -22.83 3.93 11.68
CA GLY A 76 -22.97 4.08 13.13
C GLY A 76 -21.62 3.97 13.85
N ASN A 77 -21.56 3.23 14.96
CA ASN A 77 -20.32 2.95 15.72
C ASN A 77 -19.55 1.70 15.21
N ARG A 78 -19.89 1.19 14.02
CA ARG A 78 -19.30 -0.04 13.46
C ARG A 78 -18.58 0.23 12.14
N ALA A 79 -17.54 -0.55 11.88
CA ALA A 79 -16.81 -0.49 10.62
C ALA A 79 -17.71 -0.93 9.45
N ASN A 80 -17.56 -0.28 8.29
CA ASN A 80 -18.27 -0.65 7.07
C ASN A 80 -17.57 -1.82 6.37
N VAL A 81 -17.74 -3.02 6.94
CA VAL A 81 -17.05 -4.25 6.51
C VAL A 81 -17.22 -4.55 5.02
N PRO A 82 -18.44 -4.52 4.45
CA PRO A 82 -18.63 -4.82 3.02
C PRO A 82 -17.89 -3.83 2.11
N TYR A 83 -17.84 -2.55 2.51
CA TYR A 83 -17.12 -1.53 1.74
C TYR A 83 -15.61 -1.74 1.80
N ILE A 84 -15.07 -2.02 2.99
CA ILE A 84 -13.65 -2.35 3.17
C ILE A 84 -13.29 -3.58 2.33
N GLN A 85 -14.09 -4.65 2.37
CA GLN A 85 -13.88 -5.85 1.56
C GLN A 85 -13.91 -5.56 0.06
N SER A 86 -14.81 -4.68 -0.40
CA SER A 86 -14.84 -4.23 -1.79
C SER A 86 -13.55 -3.53 -2.20
N ILE A 87 -13.02 -2.65 -1.35
CA ILE A 87 -11.74 -1.96 -1.60
C ILE A 87 -10.59 -2.96 -1.64
N VAL A 88 -10.52 -3.88 -0.66
CA VAL A 88 -9.47 -4.92 -0.61
C VAL A 88 -9.50 -5.76 -1.88
N ARG A 89 -10.68 -6.25 -2.32
CA ARG A 89 -10.80 -7.03 -3.56
C ARG A 89 -10.32 -6.27 -4.81
N LYS A 90 -10.59 -4.96 -4.88
CA LYS A 90 -10.10 -4.12 -5.99
C LYS A 90 -8.57 -4.03 -5.98
N ILE A 91 -7.97 -3.89 -4.79
CA ILE A 91 -6.51 -3.85 -4.64
C ILE A 91 -5.90 -5.20 -5.02
N THR A 92 -6.40 -6.32 -4.47
CA THR A 92 -5.87 -7.65 -4.77
C THR A 92 -5.96 -7.98 -6.25
N ASN A 93 -7.10 -7.70 -6.90
CA ASN A 93 -7.24 -7.91 -8.34
C ASN A 93 -6.26 -7.06 -9.15
N ALA A 94 -6.02 -5.81 -8.75
CA ALA A 94 -5.06 -4.95 -9.42
C ALA A 94 -3.61 -5.43 -9.25
N LEU A 95 -3.27 -5.96 -8.07
CA LEU A 95 -1.97 -6.59 -7.81
C LEU A 95 -1.79 -7.87 -8.62
N ASP A 96 -2.82 -8.72 -8.70
CA ASP A 96 -2.82 -9.93 -9.52
C ASP A 96 -2.61 -9.61 -11.00
N ILE A 97 -3.30 -8.58 -11.52
CA ILE A 97 -3.11 -8.10 -12.89
C ILE A 97 -1.70 -7.55 -13.11
N ARG A 98 -1.15 -6.82 -12.12
CA ARG A 98 0.15 -6.15 -12.25
C ARG A 98 1.34 -7.11 -12.13
N PHE A 99 1.28 -8.03 -11.19
CA PHE A 99 2.42 -8.86 -10.78
C PHE A 99 2.22 -10.35 -11.06
N GLY A 100 0.97 -10.81 -11.19
CA GLY A 100 0.62 -12.23 -11.17
C GLY A 100 0.29 -12.69 -9.75
N LYS A 101 -0.69 -13.59 -9.65
CA LYS A 101 -1.34 -14.03 -8.40
C LYS A 101 -0.37 -14.55 -7.32
N ASP A 102 0.74 -15.16 -7.71
CA ASP A 102 1.70 -15.80 -6.79
C ASP A 102 3.00 -15.01 -6.64
N ARG A 103 3.03 -13.76 -7.12
CA ARG A 103 4.25 -12.92 -7.11
C ARG A 103 4.26 -11.84 -6.06
N TRP A 104 3.19 -11.72 -5.27
CA TRP A 104 3.09 -10.79 -4.16
C TRP A 104 2.47 -11.50 -2.97
N ASN A 105 2.78 -11.06 -1.75
CA ASN A 105 2.29 -11.71 -0.53
C ASN A 105 1.77 -10.69 0.48
N GLU A 106 0.84 -11.12 1.31
CA GLU A 106 0.47 -10.39 2.52
C GLU A 106 1.35 -10.85 3.68
N CYS A 107 2.05 -9.92 4.33
CA CYS A 107 3.06 -10.27 5.34
C CYS A 107 2.48 -10.67 6.70
N ASN A 108 1.17 -10.49 6.91
CA ASN A 108 0.50 -10.82 8.17
C ASN A 108 -0.49 -11.97 7.98
N GLN A 109 -0.46 -12.93 8.89
CA GLN A 109 -1.46 -14.01 8.98
C GLN A 109 -2.86 -13.41 9.12
N SER A 110 -3.65 -13.70 8.08
CA SER A 110 -5.07 -13.42 7.81
C SER A 110 -5.51 -11.94 7.80
N LEU A 111 -6.07 -11.54 6.64
CA LEU A 111 -6.96 -10.38 6.45
C LEU A 111 -8.17 -10.33 7.40
N LEU A 112 -8.36 -11.33 8.26
CA LEU A 112 -9.61 -11.63 8.96
C LEU A 112 -9.47 -11.81 10.49
N GLU A 113 -8.30 -12.13 11.07
CA GLU A 113 -8.25 -12.56 12.49
C GLU A 113 -7.86 -11.50 13.52
N ARG A 114 -7.28 -10.35 13.14
CA ARG A 114 -6.90 -9.30 14.12
C ARG A 114 -7.62 -7.98 13.90
N TRP A 115 -8.91 -8.01 14.22
CA TRP A 115 -9.75 -6.83 14.35
C TRP A 115 -9.37 -6.06 15.63
N ARG A 116 -9.04 -4.77 15.50
CA ARG A 116 -9.24 -3.80 16.60
C ARG A 116 -10.24 -2.75 16.13
N PRO A 117 -11.31 -2.49 16.89
CA PRO A 117 -12.42 -1.65 16.45
C PRO A 117 -12.00 -0.19 16.52
N LEU A 118 -11.46 0.33 15.41
CA LEU A 118 -11.51 1.74 15.02
C LEU A 118 -11.69 1.76 13.49
N SER A 119 -12.14 2.90 12.93
CA SER A 119 -12.50 3.14 11.51
C SER A 119 -11.41 2.90 10.44
N ARG A 120 -10.35 2.17 10.81
CA ARG A 120 -9.13 1.96 10.04
C ARG A 120 -8.82 0.46 9.91
N PHE A 121 -8.78 -0.02 8.67
CA PHE A 121 -8.25 -1.34 8.34
C PHE A 121 -6.80 -1.20 7.87
N SER A 122 -5.89 -2.08 8.28
CA SER A 122 -4.51 -2.05 7.79
C SER A 122 -3.92 -3.42 7.56
N PHE A 123 -3.14 -3.57 6.50
CA PHE A 123 -2.47 -4.81 6.11
C PHE A 123 -1.09 -4.50 5.53
N TYR A 124 -0.25 -5.52 5.46
CA TYR A 124 1.13 -5.41 4.98
C TYR A 124 1.28 -6.23 3.70
N LEU A 125 1.94 -5.65 2.71
CA LEU A 125 2.20 -6.24 1.40
C LEU A 125 3.70 -6.34 1.16
N GLN A 126 4.15 -7.51 0.72
CA GLN A 126 5.44 -7.71 0.06
C GLN A 126 5.20 -7.66 -1.45
N LEU A 127 5.71 -6.61 -2.11
CA LEU A 127 5.57 -6.43 -3.54
C LEU A 127 6.93 -6.51 -4.24
N PRO A 128 7.03 -7.16 -5.41
CA PRO A 128 8.18 -7.02 -6.28
C PRO A 128 8.38 -5.57 -6.74
N ASN A 129 9.60 -5.26 -7.19
CA ASN A 129 9.87 -3.97 -7.86
C ASN A 129 8.93 -3.76 -9.06
N PHE A 130 8.45 -2.54 -9.26
CA PHE A 130 7.64 -2.19 -10.42
C PHE A 130 8.55 -2.07 -11.65
N ARG A 131 8.79 -3.21 -12.32
CA ARG A 131 9.52 -3.28 -13.58
C ARG A 131 8.65 -2.78 -14.74
N ASP A 132 9.29 -2.22 -15.77
CA ASP A 132 8.63 -1.91 -17.03
C ASP A 132 8.21 -3.20 -17.73
N ILE A 133 6.92 -3.30 -18.09
CA ILE A 133 6.38 -4.45 -18.83
C ILE A 133 6.95 -4.51 -20.27
N ILE A 134 7.54 -3.41 -20.76
CA ILE A 134 7.84 -3.22 -22.19
C ILE A 134 9.19 -3.81 -22.63
N THR A 135 10.10 -4.18 -21.74
CA THR A 135 11.36 -4.79 -22.18
C THR A 135 11.79 -5.89 -21.23
N GLY A 136 11.85 -7.12 -21.73
CA GLY A 136 12.43 -8.30 -21.06
C GLY A 136 13.93 -8.19 -20.77
N THR A 137 14.46 -6.99 -20.60
CA THR A 137 15.85 -6.65 -20.32
C THR A 137 15.91 -5.48 -19.33
N SER A 138 15.37 -5.65 -18.12
CA SER A 138 15.65 -4.71 -17.04
C SER A 138 17.05 -5.01 -16.48
N ARG A 139 18.04 -4.15 -16.78
CA ARG A 139 19.30 -4.12 -16.00
C ARG A 139 18.94 -4.02 -14.51
N PRO A 140 19.64 -4.76 -13.62
CA PRO A 140 19.33 -4.71 -12.20
C PRO A 140 19.42 -3.25 -11.70
N PRO A 141 18.46 -2.79 -10.89
CA PRO A 141 18.51 -1.45 -10.32
C PRO A 141 19.86 -1.24 -9.61
N LYS A 142 20.50 -0.10 -9.85
CA LYS A 142 21.74 0.26 -9.16
C LYS A 142 21.42 0.41 -7.66
N CYS A 143 21.79 -0.62 -6.91
CA CYS A 143 21.70 -0.67 -5.47
C CYS A 143 22.85 0.17 -4.90
N ASN A 144 22.60 1.44 -4.56
CA ASN A 144 23.53 2.16 -3.70
C ASN A 144 23.38 1.56 -2.30
N ARG A 145 24.38 0.79 -1.86
CA ARG A 145 24.50 0.36 -0.46
C ARG A 145 24.53 1.64 0.39
N PHE A 146 23.50 1.81 1.22
CA PHE A 146 23.55 2.70 2.38
C PHE A 146 23.98 1.87 3.58
#